data_AF-A0A960LXD3-F1
#
_entry.id   AF-A0A960LXD3-F1
#
_cell.length_a   1.000
_cell.length_b   1.000
_cell.length_c   1.000
_cell.angle_alpha   90.00
_cell.angle_beta   90.00
_cell.angle_gamma   90.00
#
_symmetry.space_group_name_H-M   'P 1'
#
loop_
_entity.id
_entity.type
_entity.pdbx_description
1 polymer ?
#
loop_
_entity_poly.entity_id
_entity_poly.type
_entity_poly.pdbx_seq_one_letter_code
_entity_poly.pdbx_strand_id
1 'polypeptide(L)'
;MNRISALLFLAALVSAASGVEVEWFPALPLREDVITVTAAGTQQGGTLHWGVNPKGPQWEMAVPAYRRYGTVMDGRAARTPLQGPDDQGIYRVELGPFNSREQRVGHLVFAIQWADGTWENNQGDNFVIPVSSGRILLDRDPYGLNEPVIVKVVRSAPGGELRWGVNAVRGRWHLPAKIYWPEGSIPSDDGLAVDTPLPEPDEQGISTLVLGPFNQPNQVVTS
;
A
#
# COMPACT_ATOMS: atom_id res chain seq x y z
N MET A 1 -5.37 -1.14 -49.83
CA MET A 1 -4.09 -1.15 -49.08
C MET A 1 -4.41 -1.49 -47.63
N ASN A 2 -4.41 -2.78 -47.29
CA ASN A 2 -4.66 -3.26 -45.93
C ASN A 2 -3.35 -3.15 -45.12
N ARG A 3 -3.36 -2.39 -44.04
CA ARG A 3 -2.31 -2.47 -43.02
C ARG A 3 -2.84 -3.33 -41.88
N ILE A 4 -2.34 -4.56 -41.84
CA ILE A 4 -2.46 -5.48 -40.72
C ILE A 4 -1.52 -4.96 -39.63
N SER A 5 -2.07 -4.42 -38.53
CA SER A 5 -1.30 -4.17 -37.33
C SER A 5 -1.15 -5.50 -36.58
N ALA A 6 0.05 -6.06 -36.60
CA ALA A 6 0.41 -7.20 -35.78
C ALA A 6 0.56 -6.73 -34.31
N LEU A 7 -0.34 -7.18 -33.43
CA LEU A 7 -0.09 -7.17 -32.00
C LEU A 7 1.03 -8.18 -31.72
N LEU A 8 2.21 -7.70 -31.33
CA LEU A 8 3.20 -8.54 -30.66
C LEU A 8 2.70 -8.78 -29.23
N PHE A 9 2.17 -9.98 -28.97
CA PHE A 9 2.10 -10.51 -27.62
C PHE A 9 3.52 -10.89 -27.19
N LEU A 10 4.07 -10.16 -26.22
CA LEU A 10 5.24 -10.62 -25.50
C LEU A 10 4.78 -11.76 -24.58
N ALA A 11 4.99 -13.00 -25.02
CA ALA A 11 4.81 -14.17 -24.18
C ALA A 11 5.89 -14.12 -23.07
N ALA A 12 5.50 -13.64 -21.89
CA ALA A 12 6.28 -13.88 -20.70
C ALA A 12 6.25 -15.40 -20.42
N LEU A 13 7.44 -16.00 -20.28
CA LEU A 13 7.57 -17.36 -19.78
C LEU A 13 6.90 -17.42 -18.40
N VAL A 14 5.73 -18.05 -18.34
CA VAL A 14 5.11 -18.45 -17.07
C VAL A 14 6.03 -19.50 -16.46
N SER A 15 6.80 -19.10 -15.45
CA SER A 15 7.31 -20.07 -14.50
C SER A 15 6.11 -20.59 -13.72
N ALA A 16 5.71 -21.83 -13.98
CA ALA A 16 4.70 -22.51 -13.18
C ALA A 16 5.32 -22.86 -11.83
N ALA A 17 5.38 -21.89 -10.92
CA ALA A 17 5.19 -22.19 -9.52
C ALA A 17 3.69 -22.40 -9.33
N SER A 18 3.27 -23.61 -9.00
CA SER A 18 1.88 -23.94 -8.65
C SER A 18 1.51 -23.35 -7.28
N GLY A 19 1.59 -22.02 -7.15
CA GLY A 19 1.26 -21.28 -5.93
C GLY A 19 -0.08 -20.58 -6.08
N VAL A 20 -0.79 -20.47 -4.96
CA VAL A 20 -1.94 -19.55 -4.88
C VAL A 20 -1.41 -18.13 -4.92
N GLU A 21 -1.96 -17.31 -5.80
CA GLU A 21 -1.61 -15.89 -5.89
C GLU A 21 -2.59 -15.10 -5.02
N VAL A 22 -2.06 -14.37 -4.05
CA VAL A 22 -2.85 -13.53 -3.12
C VAL A 22 -2.51 -12.07 -3.37
N GLU A 23 -3.53 -11.28 -3.71
CA GLU A 23 -3.40 -9.85 -3.99
C GLU A 23 -4.44 -9.04 -3.22
N TRP A 24 -4.29 -7.71 -3.23
CA TRP A 24 -5.30 -6.80 -2.69
C TRP A 24 -5.40 -5.49 -3.45
N PHE A 25 -6.56 -4.85 -3.35
CA PHE A 25 -6.83 -3.52 -3.86
C PHE A 25 -7.63 -2.69 -2.84
N PRO A 26 -7.35 -1.38 -2.70
CA PRO A 26 -6.24 -0.62 -3.29
C PRO A 26 -4.87 -1.09 -2.80
N ALA A 27 -3.82 -0.93 -3.61
CA ALA A 27 -2.47 -1.36 -3.24
C ALA A 27 -1.94 -0.63 -1.99
N LEU A 28 -2.29 0.65 -1.86
CA LEU A 28 -1.98 1.51 -0.71
C LEU A 28 -3.29 2.07 -0.11
N PRO A 29 -4.03 1.27 0.67
CA PRO A 29 -5.35 1.63 1.13
C PRO A 29 -5.32 2.74 2.18
N LEU A 30 -6.25 3.68 2.04
CA LEU A 30 -6.58 4.64 3.09
C LEU A 30 -7.60 4.03 4.04
N ARG A 31 -7.74 4.59 5.24
CA ARG A 31 -8.75 4.16 6.23
C ARG A 31 -10.18 4.18 5.70
N GLU A 32 -10.46 5.04 4.73
CA GLU A 32 -11.78 5.15 4.11
C GLU A 32 -12.02 4.09 3.02
N ASP A 33 -10.99 3.33 2.64
CA ASP A 33 -11.10 2.29 1.61
C ASP A 33 -11.66 0.99 2.17
N VAL A 34 -12.50 0.37 1.35
CA VAL A 34 -12.77 -1.06 1.44
C VAL A 34 -11.61 -1.77 0.76
N ILE A 35 -10.97 -2.69 1.47
CA ILE A 35 -9.89 -3.51 0.93
C ILE A 35 -10.50 -4.80 0.39
N THR A 36 -10.29 -5.06 -0.90
CA THR A 36 -10.63 -6.34 -1.52
C THR A 36 -9.38 -7.19 -1.58
N VAL A 37 -9.38 -8.33 -0.89
CA VAL A 37 -8.33 -9.36 -1.00
C VAL A 37 -8.81 -10.42 -1.98
N THR A 38 -7.95 -10.81 -2.91
CA THR A 38 -8.23 -11.83 -3.92
C THR A 38 -7.26 -13.01 -3.77
N ALA A 39 -7.74 -14.20 -4.15
CA ALA A 39 -6.92 -15.39 -4.28
C ALA A 39 -7.22 -16.12 -5.60
N ALA A 40 -6.19 -16.33 -6.41
CA ALA A 40 -6.23 -16.99 -7.71
C ALA A 40 -5.33 -18.23 -7.76
N GLY A 41 -5.52 -19.09 -8.76
CA GLY A 41 -4.72 -20.32 -8.91
C GLY A 41 -5.17 -21.48 -8.01
N THR A 42 -6.35 -21.38 -7.39
CA THR A 42 -6.96 -22.45 -6.58
C THR A 42 -8.43 -22.65 -6.95
N GLN A 43 -8.91 -23.89 -6.88
CA GLN A 43 -10.34 -24.21 -6.95
C GLN A 43 -10.95 -24.42 -5.56
N GLN A 44 -10.14 -24.32 -4.52
CA GLN A 44 -10.56 -24.60 -3.15
C GLN A 44 -11.04 -23.34 -2.45
N GLY A 45 -12.24 -23.43 -1.86
CA GLY A 45 -12.74 -22.39 -0.98
C GLY A 45 -11.84 -22.22 0.25
N GLY A 46 -11.95 -21.07 0.89
CA GLY A 46 -11.14 -20.74 2.05
C GLY A 46 -11.81 -19.75 2.97
N THR A 47 -11.17 -19.54 4.12
CA THR A 47 -11.55 -18.54 5.11
C THR A 47 -10.36 -17.65 5.38
N LEU A 48 -10.55 -16.35 5.26
CA LEU A 48 -9.58 -15.37 5.70
C LEU A 48 -9.56 -15.35 7.23
N HIS A 49 -8.41 -15.63 7.84
CA HIS A 49 -8.14 -15.49 9.26
C HIS A 49 -7.32 -14.23 9.49
N TRP A 50 -7.93 -13.20 10.08
CA TRP A 50 -7.39 -11.84 10.05
C TRP A 50 -7.54 -11.10 11.38
N GLY A 51 -6.71 -10.08 11.57
CA GLY A 51 -6.75 -9.15 12.68
C GLY A 51 -6.14 -7.81 12.28
N VAL A 52 -6.02 -6.89 13.23
CA VAL A 52 -5.44 -5.56 12.98
C VAL A 52 -4.30 -5.26 13.95
N ASN A 53 -3.44 -4.30 13.59
CA ASN A 53 -2.38 -3.75 14.45
C ASN A 53 -1.55 -4.81 15.20
N PRO A 54 -0.78 -5.65 14.50
CA PRO A 54 -0.02 -6.72 15.13
C PRO A 54 1.01 -6.15 16.12
N LYS A 55 1.23 -6.86 17.22
CA LYS A 55 2.28 -6.62 18.21
C LYS A 55 3.03 -7.92 18.45
N GLY A 56 4.09 -8.14 17.68
CA GLY A 56 4.78 -9.42 17.61
C GLY A 56 3.84 -10.52 17.07
N PRO A 57 3.72 -11.69 17.73
CA PRO A 57 2.85 -12.76 17.25
C PRO A 57 1.36 -12.53 17.54
N GLN A 58 0.99 -11.43 18.22
CA GLN A 58 -0.39 -11.16 18.63
C GLN A 58 -1.03 -10.12 17.72
N TRP A 59 -2.29 -10.34 17.37
CA TRP A 59 -3.11 -9.38 16.61
C TRP A 59 -4.19 -8.78 17.52
N GLU A 60 -4.66 -7.59 17.18
CA GLU A 60 -5.83 -6.99 17.82
C GLU A 60 -7.10 -7.47 17.10
N MET A 61 -8.12 -7.78 17.90
CA MET A 61 -9.44 -8.11 17.38
C MET A 61 -10.05 -6.88 16.71
N ALA A 62 -10.44 -7.02 15.45
CA ALA A 62 -11.16 -5.98 14.73
C ALA A 62 -12.53 -5.72 15.36
N VAL A 63 -12.92 -4.46 15.56
CA VAL A 63 -14.25 -4.09 16.07
C VAL A 63 -15.36 -4.51 15.09
N PRO A 64 -16.61 -4.71 15.55
CA PRO A 64 -17.73 -5.13 14.69
C PRO A 64 -17.93 -4.26 13.45
N ALA A 65 -17.63 -2.96 13.53
CA ALA A 65 -17.76 -2.02 12.42
C ALA A 65 -16.89 -2.36 11.18
N TYR A 66 -15.80 -3.11 11.36
CA TYR A 66 -14.89 -3.49 10.26
C TYR A 66 -15.22 -4.84 9.61
N ARG A 67 -16.18 -5.57 10.19
CA ARG A 67 -16.50 -6.93 9.81
C ARG A 67 -17.56 -6.91 8.70
N ARG A 68 -17.51 -7.93 7.84
CA ARG A 68 -18.54 -8.15 6.80
C ARG A 68 -19.47 -9.28 7.21
N TYR A 69 -20.49 -9.50 6.39
CA TYR A 69 -21.42 -10.62 6.58
C TYR A 69 -20.66 -11.95 6.58
N GLY A 70 -21.03 -12.85 7.50
CA GLY A 70 -20.40 -14.15 7.66
C GLY A 70 -19.11 -14.15 8.50
N THR A 71 -18.63 -13.00 8.97
CA THR A 71 -17.49 -12.96 9.88
C THR A 71 -17.83 -13.58 11.24
N VAL A 72 -17.05 -14.56 11.68
CA VAL A 72 -17.10 -15.15 13.03
C VAL A 72 -15.82 -14.88 13.80
N MET A 73 -15.90 -14.90 15.14
CA MET A 73 -14.74 -14.67 15.99
C MET A 73 -13.99 -15.97 16.28
N ASP A 74 -12.67 -15.92 16.22
CA ASP A 74 -11.73 -16.99 16.55
C ASP A 74 -10.67 -16.45 17.53
N GLY A 75 -11.03 -16.40 18.80
CA GLY A 75 -10.22 -15.76 19.84
C GLY A 75 -10.00 -14.26 19.55
N ARG A 76 -8.76 -13.88 19.23
CA ARG A 76 -8.37 -12.50 18.88
C ARG A 76 -8.41 -12.19 17.39
N ALA A 77 -8.65 -13.20 16.56
CA ALA A 77 -8.77 -13.05 15.11
C ALA A 77 -10.23 -13.17 14.68
N ALA A 78 -10.52 -12.64 13.50
CA ALA A 78 -11.78 -12.82 12.82
C ALA A 78 -11.59 -13.82 11.67
N ARG A 79 -12.66 -14.57 11.38
CA ARG A 79 -12.74 -15.51 10.28
C ARG A 79 -13.82 -15.04 9.32
N THR A 80 -13.45 -14.68 8.10
CA THR A 80 -14.39 -14.27 7.06
C THR A 80 -14.28 -15.24 5.87
N PRO A 81 -15.37 -15.92 5.48
CA PRO A 81 -15.35 -16.79 4.30
C PRO A 81 -14.97 -16.02 3.03
N LEU A 82 -14.14 -16.63 2.19
CA LEU A 82 -13.94 -16.15 0.83
C LEU A 82 -15.22 -16.40 0.01
N GLN A 83 -15.58 -15.45 -0.84
CA GLN A 83 -16.65 -15.56 -1.81
C GLN A 83 -16.08 -15.98 -3.16
N GLY A 84 -16.78 -16.84 -3.88
CA GLY A 84 -16.37 -17.33 -5.19
C GLY A 84 -16.15 -18.85 -5.24
N PRO A 85 -15.37 -19.34 -6.22
CA PRO A 85 -14.66 -18.53 -7.21
C PRO A 85 -15.65 -17.90 -8.20
N ASP A 86 -15.27 -16.79 -8.81
CA ASP A 86 -16.02 -16.25 -9.94
C ASP A 86 -15.76 -17.03 -11.25
N ASP A 87 -16.26 -16.52 -12.37
CA ASP A 87 -16.05 -17.09 -13.70
C ASP A 87 -14.60 -17.07 -14.18
N GLN A 88 -13.73 -16.27 -13.53
CA GLN A 88 -12.29 -16.23 -13.77
C GLN A 88 -11.51 -17.13 -12.80
N GLY A 89 -12.19 -17.84 -11.89
CA GLY A 89 -11.54 -18.71 -10.91
C GLY A 89 -11.00 -17.95 -9.68
N ILE A 90 -11.46 -16.73 -9.43
CA ILE A 90 -10.94 -15.86 -8.36
C ILE A 90 -11.86 -15.89 -7.14
N TYR A 91 -11.28 -16.18 -5.98
CA TYR A 91 -11.91 -16.00 -4.68
C TYR A 91 -11.66 -14.58 -4.18
N ARG A 92 -12.63 -13.99 -3.46
CA ARG A 92 -12.51 -12.62 -2.92
C ARG A 92 -13.10 -12.47 -1.53
N VAL A 93 -12.59 -11.50 -0.79
CA VAL A 93 -13.20 -11.00 0.45
C VAL A 93 -12.97 -9.50 0.57
N GLU A 94 -13.99 -8.79 1.03
CA GLU A 94 -13.90 -7.37 1.32
C GLU A 94 -13.77 -7.14 2.84
N LEU A 95 -12.96 -6.16 3.24
CA LEU A 95 -12.78 -5.76 4.63
C LEU A 95 -12.84 -4.23 4.77
N GLY A 96 -13.24 -3.75 5.95
CA GLY A 96 -13.34 -2.32 6.23
C GLY A 96 -14.66 -1.68 5.73
N PRO A 97 -14.71 -0.34 5.57
CA PRO A 97 -13.59 0.59 5.73
C PRO A 97 -13.05 0.65 7.17
N PHE A 98 -11.77 0.96 7.33
CA PHE A 98 -11.06 0.99 8.61
C PHE A 98 -11.06 2.40 9.27
N ASN A 99 -12.22 3.03 9.29
CA ASN A 99 -12.43 4.44 9.67
C ASN A 99 -13.19 4.64 10.99
N SER A 100 -13.40 3.58 11.78
CA SER A 100 -14.11 3.68 13.06
C SER A 100 -13.27 4.42 14.10
N ARG A 101 -13.93 5.28 14.88
CA ARG A 101 -13.32 5.99 16.01
C ARG A 101 -13.00 5.06 17.18
N GLU A 102 -13.64 3.89 17.25
CA GLU A 102 -13.44 2.91 18.32
C GLU A 102 -12.08 2.22 18.24
N GLN A 103 -11.49 2.11 17.05
CA GLN A 103 -10.24 1.40 16.84
C GLN A 103 -9.48 2.00 15.66
N ARG A 104 -8.36 2.67 15.92
CA ARG A 104 -7.47 3.11 14.84
C ARG A 104 -6.74 1.91 14.27
N VAL A 105 -6.79 1.73 12.95
CA VAL A 105 -6.05 0.68 12.24
C VAL A 105 -4.90 1.31 11.46
N GLY A 106 -3.70 0.78 11.66
CA GLY A 106 -2.51 1.08 10.87
C GLY A 106 -2.04 -0.10 10.02
N HIS A 107 -2.43 -1.32 10.39
CA HIS A 107 -2.09 -2.54 9.65
C HIS A 107 -3.25 -3.54 9.72
N LEU A 108 -3.59 -4.14 8.59
CA LEU A 108 -4.39 -5.35 8.49
C LEU A 108 -3.44 -6.53 8.33
N VAL A 109 -3.64 -7.62 9.08
CA VAL A 109 -2.83 -8.83 8.98
C VAL A 109 -3.73 -10.02 8.76
N PHE A 110 -3.35 -10.93 7.87
CA PHE A 110 -4.16 -12.11 7.59
C PHE A 110 -3.35 -13.29 7.06
N ALA A 111 -3.98 -14.46 7.15
CA ALA A 111 -3.66 -15.66 6.40
C ALA A 111 -4.95 -16.27 5.86
N ILE A 112 -4.86 -17.16 4.87
CA ILE A 112 -6.01 -17.92 4.36
C ILE A 112 -5.88 -19.35 4.85
N GLN A 113 -6.92 -19.86 5.52
CA GLN A 113 -7.06 -21.29 5.75
C GLN A 113 -7.96 -21.88 4.67
N TRP A 114 -7.46 -22.85 3.92
CA TRP A 114 -8.22 -23.51 2.88
C TRP A 114 -9.11 -24.63 3.44
N ALA A 115 -10.07 -25.10 2.66
CA ALA A 115 -11.02 -26.14 3.09
C ALA A 115 -10.39 -27.48 3.52
N ASP A 116 -9.22 -27.84 2.99
CA ASP A 116 -8.42 -29.02 3.37
C ASP A 116 -7.60 -28.81 4.66
N GLY A 117 -7.69 -27.62 5.27
CA GLY A 117 -7.00 -27.27 6.50
C GLY A 117 -5.58 -26.71 6.30
N THR A 118 -5.06 -26.67 5.07
CA THR A 118 -3.77 -26.05 4.76
C THR A 118 -3.85 -24.52 4.85
N TRP A 119 -2.69 -23.88 4.97
CA TRP A 119 -2.58 -22.44 5.17
C TRP A 119 -1.79 -21.79 4.03
N GLU A 120 -2.34 -20.70 3.51
CA GLU A 120 -1.59 -19.70 2.76
C GLU A 120 -1.31 -18.52 3.70
N ASN A 121 -0.07 -18.46 4.18
CA ASN A 121 0.37 -17.51 5.19
C ASN A 121 1.72 -16.88 4.83
N ASN A 122 2.01 -16.72 3.54
CA ASN A 122 3.25 -16.08 3.08
C ASN A 122 4.49 -16.73 3.72
N GLN A 123 4.59 -18.06 3.61
CA GLN A 123 5.71 -18.85 4.15
C GLN A 123 5.92 -18.72 5.67
N GLY A 124 4.87 -18.37 6.42
CA GLY A 124 4.89 -18.23 7.88
C GLY A 124 4.82 -16.80 8.39
N ASP A 125 5.04 -15.79 7.53
CA ASP A 125 5.09 -14.38 7.93
C ASP A 125 3.70 -13.72 8.01
N ASN A 126 2.68 -14.36 7.45
CA ASN A 126 1.37 -13.79 7.16
C ASN A 126 1.46 -12.64 6.15
N PHE A 127 0.30 -12.24 5.62
CA PHE A 127 0.18 -11.06 4.78
C PHE A 127 -0.08 -9.84 5.66
N VAL A 128 0.58 -8.73 5.37
CA VAL A 128 0.44 -7.47 6.10
C VAL A 128 0.15 -6.35 5.11
N ILE A 129 -0.99 -5.67 5.30
CA ILE A 129 -1.40 -4.52 4.50
C ILE A 129 -1.34 -3.26 5.38
N PRO A 130 -0.43 -2.32 5.12
CA PRO A 130 -0.44 -1.01 5.77
C PRO A 130 -1.73 -0.24 5.41
N VAL A 131 -2.38 0.36 6.40
CA VAL A 131 -3.60 1.17 6.23
C VAL A 131 -3.32 2.60 6.68
N SER A 132 -3.32 3.52 5.73
CA SER A 132 -2.91 4.89 6.00
C SER A 132 -4.07 5.84 6.34
N SER A 133 -3.80 6.80 7.22
CA SER A 133 -4.68 7.95 7.45
C SER A 133 -4.48 9.11 6.48
N GLY A 134 -3.44 9.07 5.66
CA GLY A 134 -3.02 10.18 4.81
C GLY A 134 -2.64 9.72 3.41
N ARG A 135 -2.73 10.67 2.47
CA ARG A 135 -2.49 10.40 1.05
C ARG A 135 -1.01 10.34 0.68
N ILE A 136 -0.14 10.89 1.52
CA ILE A 136 1.30 10.91 1.34
C ILE A 136 1.89 9.78 2.17
N LEU A 137 2.63 8.91 1.49
CA LEU A 137 3.20 7.69 2.04
C LEU A 137 4.68 7.68 1.70
N LEU A 138 5.47 7.08 2.59
CA LEU A 138 6.83 6.69 2.30
C LEU A 138 6.82 5.21 1.92
N ASP A 139 7.64 4.80 0.96
CA ASP A 139 7.74 3.37 0.60
C ASP A 139 8.30 2.53 1.74
N ARG A 140 9.08 3.15 2.64
CA ARG A 140 9.61 2.58 3.88
C ARG A 140 9.88 3.67 4.91
N ASP A 141 9.99 3.26 6.18
CA ASP A 141 10.40 4.11 7.30
C ASP A 141 11.04 3.19 8.36
N PRO A 142 12.27 3.43 8.84
CA PRO A 142 13.17 4.56 8.53
C PRO A 142 13.94 4.42 7.22
N TYR A 143 14.37 5.57 6.67
CA TYR A 143 15.40 5.63 5.63
C TYR A 143 16.80 5.71 6.23
N GLY A 144 17.77 5.12 5.54
CA GLY A 144 19.18 5.32 5.85
C GLY A 144 19.62 6.75 5.55
N LEU A 145 20.70 7.19 6.21
CA LEU A 145 21.34 8.47 5.89
C LEU A 145 21.76 8.50 4.42
N ASN A 146 21.53 9.64 3.76
CA ASN A 146 21.85 9.89 2.36
C ASN A 146 21.15 8.97 1.35
N GLU A 147 20.18 8.17 1.76
CA GLU A 147 19.37 7.39 0.82
C GLU A 147 18.32 8.29 0.17
N PRO A 148 17.94 8.02 -1.10
CA PRO A 148 16.76 8.64 -1.68
C PRO A 148 15.51 8.26 -0.89
N VAL A 149 14.65 9.25 -0.66
CA VAL A 149 13.33 9.07 -0.05
C VAL A 149 12.32 8.89 -1.18
N ILE A 150 11.56 7.81 -1.15
CA ILE A 150 10.53 7.53 -2.17
C ILE A 150 9.16 7.87 -1.58
N VAL A 151 8.59 8.96 -2.07
CA VAL A 151 7.28 9.46 -1.67
C VAL A 151 6.23 8.95 -2.64
N LYS A 152 5.19 8.30 -2.13
CA LYS A 152 4.01 7.87 -2.88
C LYS A 152 2.81 8.72 -2.49
N VAL A 153 2.15 9.33 -3.47
CA VAL A 153 0.93 10.11 -3.24
C VAL A 153 -0.26 9.40 -3.89
N VAL A 154 -1.16 8.89 -3.07
CA VAL A 154 -2.33 8.13 -3.57
C VAL A 154 -3.47 9.05 -3.99
N ARG A 155 -4.26 8.56 -4.96
CA ARG A 155 -5.39 9.25 -5.60
C ARG A 155 -4.98 10.58 -6.23
N SER A 156 -3.75 10.68 -6.74
CA SER A 156 -3.13 11.95 -7.09
C SER A 156 -3.78 12.66 -8.29
N ALA A 157 -4.62 12.02 -9.09
CA ALA A 157 -5.37 12.66 -10.18
C ALA A 157 -6.30 13.79 -9.67
N PRO A 158 -6.41 14.95 -10.36
CA PRO A 158 -5.83 15.27 -11.68
C PRO A 158 -4.35 15.71 -11.67
N GLY A 159 -3.60 15.45 -10.60
CA GLY A 159 -2.22 15.89 -10.37
C GLY A 159 -2.13 16.82 -9.17
N GLY A 160 -0.95 17.37 -8.90
CA GLY A 160 -0.73 18.34 -7.83
C GLY A 160 0.75 18.59 -7.59
N GLU A 161 1.07 19.27 -6.49
CA GLU A 161 2.44 19.50 -6.05
C GLU A 161 2.64 18.88 -4.66
N LEU A 162 3.79 18.25 -4.45
CA LEU A 162 4.28 17.92 -3.12
C LEU A 162 5.03 19.13 -2.58
N ARG A 163 4.53 19.71 -1.50
CA ARG A 163 5.29 20.69 -0.72
C ARG A 163 6.16 19.98 0.31
N TRP A 164 7.47 20.21 0.28
CA TRP A 164 8.40 19.57 1.20
C TRP A 164 9.58 20.50 1.57
N GLY A 165 10.16 20.25 2.72
CA GLY A 165 11.38 20.91 3.19
C GLY A 165 12.24 19.93 3.98
N VAL A 166 13.39 20.38 4.47
CA VAL A 166 14.31 19.56 5.26
C VAL A 166 14.53 20.15 6.65
N ASN A 167 15.02 19.34 7.58
CA ASN A 167 15.47 19.72 8.91
C ASN A 167 14.43 20.51 9.70
N ALA A 168 13.22 19.96 9.79
CA ALA A 168 12.11 20.59 10.49
C ALA A 168 12.41 20.79 11.99
N VAL A 169 12.53 22.03 12.44
CA VAL A 169 12.70 22.36 13.86
C VAL A 169 11.49 23.15 14.33
N ARG A 170 10.72 22.58 15.27
CA ARG A 170 9.49 23.19 15.83
C ARG A 170 8.47 23.58 14.74
N GLY A 171 8.32 22.72 13.74
CA GLY A 171 7.39 22.92 12.62
C GLY A 171 7.87 23.91 11.56
N ARG A 172 9.10 24.43 11.67
CA ARG A 172 9.70 25.30 10.65
C ARG A 172 10.71 24.50 9.84
N TRP A 173 10.49 24.43 8.53
CA TRP A 173 11.40 23.77 7.60
C TRP A 173 12.56 24.68 7.18
N HIS A 174 13.60 24.05 6.66
CA HIS A 174 14.65 24.70 5.90
C HIS A 174 14.48 24.37 4.43
N LEU A 175 14.69 25.37 3.58
CA LEU A 175 14.69 25.20 2.14
C LEU A 175 15.79 24.19 1.74
N PRO A 176 15.47 23.06 1.09
CA PRO A 176 16.48 22.14 0.59
C PRO A 176 17.37 22.84 -0.44
N ALA A 177 18.63 22.43 -0.53
CA ALA A 177 19.55 22.90 -1.54
C ALA A 177 18.99 22.57 -2.94
N LYS A 178 19.14 23.51 -3.88
CA LYS A 178 18.55 23.40 -5.23
C LYS A 178 18.96 22.13 -5.98
N ILE A 179 20.13 21.56 -5.66
CA ILE A 179 20.60 20.29 -6.23
C ILE A 179 19.71 19.09 -5.87
N TYR A 180 18.91 19.17 -4.80
CA TYR A 180 17.96 18.14 -4.40
C TYR A 180 16.59 18.27 -5.04
N TRP A 181 16.34 19.35 -5.78
CA TRP A 181 15.01 19.65 -6.29
C TRP A 181 14.77 18.84 -7.55
N PRO A 182 13.68 18.03 -7.60
CA PRO A 182 13.26 17.41 -8.85
C PRO A 182 12.91 18.47 -9.91
N GLU A 183 12.87 18.07 -11.18
CA GLU A 183 12.51 18.98 -12.28
C GLU A 183 11.12 19.63 -12.06
N GLY A 184 10.99 20.89 -12.46
CA GLY A 184 9.76 21.67 -12.29
C GLY A 184 9.54 22.23 -10.89
N SER A 185 10.39 21.88 -9.92
CA SER A 185 10.29 22.38 -8.55
C SER A 185 10.52 23.89 -8.44
N ILE A 186 9.70 24.54 -7.63
CA ILE A 186 9.80 25.98 -7.32
C ILE A 186 9.85 26.20 -5.80
N PRO A 187 10.52 27.27 -5.31
CA PRO A 187 10.44 27.59 -3.90
C PRO A 187 9.00 27.98 -3.53
N SER A 188 8.54 27.54 -2.36
CA SER A 188 7.27 28.00 -1.80
C SER A 188 7.31 29.49 -1.46
N ASP A 189 6.13 30.11 -1.35
CA ASP A 189 5.98 31.54 -1.07
C ASP A 189 6.67 31.99 0.24
N ASP A 190 6.77 31.09 1.23
CA ASP A 190 7.44 31.37 2.50
C ASP A 190 8.97 31.19 2.44
N GLY A 191 9.50 30.67 1.33
CA GLY A 191 10.91 30.40 1.13
C GLY A 191 11.50 29.32 2.05
N LEU A 192 10.65 28.51 2.69
CA LEU A 192 11.06 27.45 3.62
C LEU A 192 10.93 26.04 3.03
N ALA A 193 10.26 25.92 1.90
CA ALA A 193 9.92 24.67 1.26
C ALA A 193 10.09 24.76 -0.26
N VAL A 194 9.88 23.62 -0.90
CA VAL A 194 9.80 23.47 -2.33
C VAL A 194 8.46 22.85 -2.67
N ASP A 195 7.81 23.41 -3.68
CA ASP A 195 6.66 22.82 -4.34
C ASP A 195 7.17 22.05 -5.57
N THR A 196 7.08 20.73 -5.51
CA THR A 196 7.52 19.83 -6.58
C THR A 196 6.30 19.23 -7.29
N PRO A 197 6.15 19.40 -8.61
CA PRO A 197 5.09 18.75 -9.37
C PRO A 197 5.09 17.24 -9.17
N LEU A 198 3.90 16.68 -8.89
CA LEU A 198 3.72 15.25 -8.85
C LEU A 198 3.78 14.69 -10.28
N PRO A 199 4.53 13.60 -10.51
CA PRO A 199 4.45 12.86 -11.77
C PRO A 199 3.03 12.35 -12.04
N GLU A 200 2.74 11.99 -13.29
CA GLU A 200 1.46 11.37 -13.63
C GLU A 200 1.21 10.13 -12.75
N PRO A 201 -0.01 9.94 -12.22
CA PRO A 201 -0.35 8.73 -11.49
C PRO A 201 -0.24 7.49 -12.38
N ASP A 202 0.17 6.38 -11.78
CA ASP A 202 0.06 5.06 -12.40
C ASP A 202 -1.41 4.58 -12.50
N GLU A 203 -1.61 3.35 -12.99
CA GLU A 203 -2.94 2.72 -13.13
C GLU A 203 -3.67 2.54 -11.79
N GLN A 204 -2.95 2.59 -10.67
CA GLN A 204 -3.51 2.53 -9.31
C GLN A 204 -3.81 3.92 -8.74
N GLY A 205 -3.56 4.98 -9.50
CA GLY A 205 -3.78 6.37 -9.09
C GLY A 205 -2.68 6.89 -8.16
N ILE A 206 -1.47 6.35 -8.23
CA ILE A 206 -0.35 6.67 -7.35
C ILE A 206 0.72 7.46 -8.11
N SER A 207 1.05 8.66 -7.66
CA SER A 207 2.25 9.38 -8.12
C SER A 207 3.43 9.00 -7.24
N THR A 208 4.56 8.64 -7.85
CA THR A 208 5.81 8.31 -7.12
C THR A 208 6.87 9.37 -7.39
N LEU A 209 7.38 10.00 -6.33
CA LEU A 209 8.42 11.00 -6.37
C LEU A 209 9.65 10.51 -5.60
N VAL A 210 10.85 10.78 -6.12
CA VAL A 210 12.11 10.46 -5.45
C VAL A 210 12.77 11.77 -5.02
N LEU A 211 13.09 11.89 -3.73
CA LEU A 211 13.78 13.04 -3.15
C LEU A 211 15.18 12.64 -2.68
N GLY A 212 16.16 13.52 -2.88
CA GLY A 212 17.56 13.22 -2.57
C GLY A 212 18.27 12.43 -3.68
N PRO A 213 19.36 11.69 -3.39
CA PRO A 213 19.93 11.44 -2.07
C PRO A 213 20.44 12.71 -1.39
N PHE A 214 20.22 12.84 -0.08
CA PHE A 214 20.58 14.04 0.68
C PHE A 214 22.04 14.06 1.15
N ASN A 215 22.98 14.09 0.21
CA ASN A 215 24.39 13.78 0.45
C ASN A 215 25.37 14.98 0.34
N GLN A 216 24.88 16.21 0.51
CA GLN A 216 25.68 17.41 0.25
C GLN A 216 26.31 17.90 1.54
N PRO A 217 27.62 18.13 1.57
CA PRO A 217 28.31 18.54 2.79
C PRO A 217 27.90 19.94 3.28
N ASN A 218 27.39 20.78 2.38
CA ASN A 218 26.93 22.13 2.72
C ASN A 218 25.48 22.19 3.24
N GLN A 219 24.73 21.08 3.17
CA GLN A 219 23.42 20.95 3.80
C GLN A 219 23.24 19.50 4.28
N VAL A 220 23.59 19.27 5.55
CA VAL A 220 23.33 18.00 6.20
C VAL A 220 21.83 17.89 6.49
N VAL A 221 21.18 16.87 5.93
CA VAL A 221 19.76 16.58 6.16
C VAL A 221 19.63 15.46 7.19
N THR A 222 18.87 15.72 8.25
CA THR A 222 18.64 14.80 9.38
C THR A 222 17.16 14.54 9.65
N SER A 223 16.25 15.28 9.02
CA SER A 223 14.78 15.10 9.07
C SER A 223 14.09 15.81 7.93
#